data_AF-R7BE90-F1
#
_entry.id   AF-R7BE90-F1
#
_cell.length_a   1.000
_cell.length_b   1.000
_cell.length_c   1.000
_cell.angle_alpha   90.00
_cell.angle_beta   90.00
_cell.angle_gamma   90.00
#
_symmetry.space_group_name_H-M   'P 1'
#
loop_
_entity.id
_entity.type
_entity.pdbx_description
1 polymer ?
#
loop_
_entity_poly.entity_id
_entity_poly.type
_entity_poly.pdbx_seq_one_letter_code
_entity_poly.pdbx_strand_id
1 'polypeptide(L)'
;MISAKSDVTKITVKASTVSIAAGALDNCKSLKKINVLNPKCVINCTIPKTAVIGGAEGSTAEDFAQKNNMSIDYFEECTHSDKVQVVIAATCTEQGAVQSRCADCDKLISQTFTAPLGHTMVITTPAKAPTCTTSGNTQAGYCTVCGYNEVSTVIPATGHNFGNNSANCLVCGVANPNYVAPAQPTPNPTPSTAPTQPNQNDTNTSNDEDVTVISKPKSASIKKVKGAKKAILVTWKKVSGVNGYEIQVATDKKFKKNKKTVTIKKQKTTKTTVKKLKAKKKYYVRIRTYIIVNGKKVYSSWSKVKSVKTK
;
A
#
# COMPACT_ATOMS: atom_id res chain seq x y z
N MET A 1 56.88 1.45 -8.33
CA MET A 1 56.52 2.49 -9.33
C MET A 1 56.25 1.80 -10.66
N ILE A 2 55.04 1.94 -11.22
CA ILE A 2 54.74 1.43 -12.56
C ILE A 2 55.18 2.51 -13.54
N SER A 3 56.39 2.41 -14.10
CA SER A 3 56.80 3.27 -15.21
C SER A 3 56.14 2.74 -16.48
N ALA A 4 54.94 3.24 -16.79
CA ALA A 4 54.22 2.85 -17.99
C ALA A 4 54.94 3.36 -19.25
N LYS A 5 55.12 2.47 -20.23
CA LYS A 5 55.70 2.76 -21.56
C LYS A 5 54.84 3.79 -22.31
N SER A 6 55.44 4.60 -23.18
CA SER A 6 54.80 5.70 -23.93
C SER A 6 53.56 5.30 -24.76
N ASP A 7 53.42 4.01 -25.05
CA ASP A 7 52.41 3.48 -25.97
C ASP A 7 51.25 2.78 -25.26
N VAL A 8 51.20 2.86 -23.92
CA VAL A 8 50.13 2.22 -23.14
C VAL A 8 48.79 2.93 -23.41
N THR A 9 47.88 2.21 -24.05
CA THR A 9 46.53 2.70 -24.39
C THR A 9 45.47 2.34 -23.36
N LYS A 10 45.72 1.33 -22.52
CA LYS A 10 44.81 0.89 -21.46
C LYS A 10 45.57 0.52 -20.19
N ILE A 11 45.10 1.00 -19.03
CA ILE A 11 45.63 0.64 -17.71
C ILE A 11 44.50 0.05 -16.87
N THR A 12 44.80 -0.98 -16.07
CA THR A 12 43.89 -1.51 -15.05
C THR A 12 44.57 -1.42 -13.69
N VAL A 13 44.00 -0.62 -12.80
CA VAL A 13 44.43 -0.46 -11.41
C VAL A 13 43.68 -1.48 -10.57
N LYS A 14 44.42 -2.37 -9.91
CA LYS A 14 43.87 -3.50 -9.16
C LYS A 14 43.02 -3.03 -7.97
N ALA A 15 42.05 -3.85 -7.58
CA ALA A 15 41.19 -3.61 -6.42
C ALA A 15 41.96 -3.46 -5.09
N SER A 16 43.16 -4.04 -4.98
CA SER A 16 44.02 -3.86 -3.81
C SER A 16 44.77 -2.52 -3.77
N THR A 17 44.67 -1.69 -4.82
CA THR A 17 45.39 -0.42 -4.89
C THR A 17 44.60 0.64 -4.14
N VAL A 18 45.19 1.20 -3.08
CA VAL A 18 44.55 2.24 -2.26
C VAL A 18 44.76 3.65 -2.79
N SER A 19 45.81 3.88 -3.60
CA SER A 19 46.12 5.19 -4.16
C SER A 19 46.95 5.11 -5.44
N ILE A 20 46.74 6.07 -6.34
CA ILE A 20 47.59 6.37 -7.49
C ILE A 20 48.31 7.68 -7.20
N ALA A 21 49.64 7.63 -7.07
CA ALA A 21 50.46 8.79 -6.71
C ALA A 21 50.56 9.82 -7.84
N ALA A 22 50.89 11.07 -7.48
CA ALA A 22 51.21 12.12 -8.44
C ALA A 22 52.32 11.69 -9.40
N GLY A 23 52.23 12.14 -10.64
CA GLY A 23 53.19 11.81 -11.69
C GLY A 23 53.10 10.38 -12.26
N ALA A 24 52.26 9.50 -11.68
CA ALA A 24 52.21 8.09 -12.08
C ALA A 24 51.84 7.85 -13.55
N LEU A 25 51.17 8.83 -14.19
CA LEU A 25 50.66 8.72 -15.57
C LEU A 25 51.16 9.83 -16.50
N ASP A 26 52.12 10.67 -16.07
CA ASP A 26 52.55 11.85 -16.84
C ASP A 26 53.12 11.50 -18.22
N ASN A 27 53.72 10.32 -18.36
CA ASN A 27 54.29 9.82 -19.61
C ASN A 27 53.30 8.98 -20.45
N CYS A 28 52.07 8.80 -19.99
CA CYS A 28 51.05 7.98 -20.66
C CYS A 28 50.24 8.78 -21.69
N LYS A 29 50.92 9.42 -22.66
CA LYS A 29 50.29 10.31 -23.65
C LYS A 29 49.27 9.59 -24.55
N SER A 30 49.46 8.29 -24.77
CA SER A 30 48.62 7.45 -25.61
C SER A 30 47.44 6.80 -24.86
N LEU A 31 47.26 7.10 -23.57
CA LEU A 31 46.27 6.44 -22.74
C LEU A 31 44.86 6.79 -23.20
N LYS A 32 44.09 5.76 -23.59
CA LYS A 32 42.69 5.87 -24.00
C LYS A 32 41.72 5.44 -22.91
N LYS A 33 42.15 4.59 -21.98
CA LYS A 33 41.28 4.08 -20.91
C LYS A 33 42.05 3.70 -19.65
N ILE A 34 41.51 4.01 -18.50
CA ILE A 34 42.02 3.53 -17.21
C ILE A 34 40.89 2.96 -16.37
N ASN A 35 40.99 1.69 -15.99
CA ASN A 35 40.02 1.02 -15.14
C ASN A 35 40.50 1.06 -13.69
N VAL A 36 39.78 1.74 -12.81
CA VAL A 36 40.09 1.81 -11.37
C VAL A 36 39.15 0.89 -10.61
N LEU A 37 39.62 -0.32 -10.30
CA LEU A 37 38.76 -1.36 -9.73
C LEU A 37 38.43 -1.12 -8.26
N ASN A 38 39.29 -0.42 -7.51
CA ASN A 38 39.01 -0.08 -6.11
C ASN A 38 38.14 1.19 -6.04
N PRO A 39 36.90 1.10 -5.50
CA PRO A 39 35.96 2.22 -5.39
C PRO A 39 36.46 3.39 -4.52
N LYS A 40 37.41 3.12 -3.62
CA LYS A 40 37.97 4.07 -2.64
C LYS A 40 39.43 4.44 -2.97
N CYS A 41 39.92 4.09 -4.16
CA CYS A 41 41.27 4.41 -4.59
C CYS A 41 41.46 5.93 -4.70
N VAL A 42 42.41 6.51 -3.97
CA VAL A 42 42.72 7.93 -4.08
C VAL A 42 43.47 8.19 -5.39
N ILE A 43 42.92 9.05 -6.26
CA ILE A 43 43.53 9.38 -7.56
C ILE A 43 44.22 10.74 -7.47
N ASN A 44 45.54 10.74 -7.24
CA ASN A 44 46.35 11.95 -7.10
C ASN A 44 47.23 12.23 -8.33
N CYS A 45 46.82 11.77 -9.51
CA CYS A 45 47.61 11.90 -10.75
C CYS A 45 46.85 12.64 -11.85
N THR A 46 47.59 13.10 -12.87
CA THR A 46 47.01 13.69 -14.07
C THR A 46 46.68 12.59 -15.07
N ILE A 47 45.43 12.51 -15.49
CA ILE A 47 44.97 11.58 -16.53
C ILE A 47 44.68 12.38 -17.81
N PRO A 48 45.13 11.93 -18.99
CA PRO A 48 44.77 12.60 -20.25
C PRO A 48 43.26 12.76 -20.40
N LYS A 49 42.79 13.97 -20.73
CA LYS A 49 41.34 14.27 -20.86
C LYS A 49 40.61 13.43 -21.91
N THR A 50 41.34 12.90 -22.88
CA THR A 50 40.84 12.01 -23.93
C THR A 50 40.63 10.58 -23.44
N ALA A 51 41.15 10.22 -22.27
CA ALA A 51 40.99 8.90 -21.70
C ALA A 51 39.60 8.74 -21.06
N VAL A 52 39.03 7.55 -21.19
CA VAL A 52 37.82 7.14 -20.46
C VAL A 52 38.21 6.57 -19.10
N ILE A 53 37.56 7.05 -18.04
CA ILE A 53 37.73 6.54 -16.68
C ILE A 53 36.75 5.39 -16.46
N GLY A 54 37.26 4.20 -16.19
CA GLY A 54 36.47 3.05 -15.77
C GLY A 54 36.34 3.01 -14.24
N GLY A 55 35.13 2.92 -13.71
CA GLY A 55 34.89 2.94 -12.26
C GLY A 55 33.50 2.43 -11.87
N ALA A 56 33.25 2.28 -10.57
CA ALA A 56 31.92 1.97 -10.05
C ALA A 56 31.10 3.25 -9.80
N GLU A 57 29.77 3.15 -9.81
CA GLU A 57 28.88 4.24 -9.36
C GLU A 57 29.14 4.54 -7.87
N GLY A 58 29.25 5.82 -7.52
CA GLY A 58 29.62 6.36 -6.21
C GLY A 58 31.10 6.23 -5.84
N SER A 59 31.99 5.91 -6.79
CA SER A 59 33.42 5.72 -6.51
C SER A 59 34.24 7.01 -6.62
N THR A 60 35.46 6.98 -6.06
CA THR A 60 36.46 8.02 -6.26
C THR A 60 36.82 8.23 -7.75
N ALA A 61 36.69 7.20 -8.58
CA ALA A 61 36.89 7.29 -10.02
C ALA A 61 35.75 8.07 -10.70
N GLU A 62 34.52 7.93 -10.21
CA GLU A 62 33.40 8.75 -10.67
C GLU A 62 33.56 10.21 -10.27
N ASP A 63 33.86 10.47 -8.99
CA ASP A 63 34.12 11.82 -8.50
C ASP A 63 35.24 12.49 -9.29
N PHE A 64 36.32 11.76 -9.56
CA PHE A 64 37.44 12.26 -10.36
C PHE A 64 37.02 12.59 -11.80
N ALA A 65 36.27 11.68 -12.46
CA ALA A 65 35.80 11.90 -13.82
C ALA A 65 34.87 13.12 -13.90
N GLN A 66 33.92 13.25 -12.97
CA GLN A 66 33.00 14.39 -12.90
C GLN A 66 33.75 15.70 -12.64
N LYS A 67 34.65 15.75 -11.65
CA LYS A 67 35.43 16.95 -11.31
C LYS A 67 36.29 17.44 -12.47
N ASN A 68 36.81 16.52 -13.28
CA ASN A 68 37.69 16.84 -14.42
C ASN A 68 36.95 16.86 -15.76
N ASN A 69 35.62 16.70 -15.75
CA ASN A 69 34.76 16.71 -16.93
C ASN A 69 35.19 15.66 -18.00
N MET A 70 35.49 14.44 -17.54
CA MET A 70 35.95 13.30 -18.34
C MET A 70 34.83 12.26 -18.52
N SER A 71 34.94 11.45 -19.57
CA SER A 71 34.00 10.34 -19.82
C SER A 71 34.21 9.20 -18.82
N ILE A 72 33.10 8.62 -18.34
CA ILE A 72 33.10 7.50 -17.41
C ILE A 72 32.47 6.25 -18.04
N ASP A 73 33.10 5.10 -17.83
CA ASP A 73 32.61 3.77 -18.17
C ASP A 73 32.33 2.99 -16.89
N TYR A 74 31.05 2.80 -16.57
CA TYR A 74 30.65 2.13 -15.34
C TYR A 74 30.87 0.62 -15.44
N PHE A 75 31.53 0.03 -14.44
CA PHE A 75 31.57 -1.43 -14.35
C PHE A 75 30.18 -1.96 -13.98
N GLU A 76 29.60 -2.81 -14.83
CA GLU A 76 28.30 -3.46 -14.58
C GLU A 76 28.32 -4.31 -13.30
N GLU A 77 29.48 -4.81 -12.87
CA GLU A 77 29.59 -5.71 -11.73
C GLU A 77 30.64 -5.28 -10.69
N CYS A 78 30.29 -5.46 -9.42
CA CYS A 78 31.24 -5.33 -8.32
C CYS A 78 32.09 -6.60 -8.30
N THR A 79 33.38 -6.48 -8.63
CA THR A 79 34.32 -7.62 -8.70
C THR A 79 34.86 -8.06 -7.33
N HIS A 80 34.45 -7.39 -6.25
CA HIS A 80 34.86 -7.69 -4.88
C HIS A 80 34.02 -8.84 -4.30
N SER A 81 34.65 -9.74 -3.55
CA SER A 81 34.01 -10.96 -3.02
C SER A 81 33.46 -10.79 -1.61
N ASP A 82 33.97 -9.83 -0.83
CA ASP A 82 33.66 -9.72 0.59
C ASP A 82 32.31 -9.02 0.84
N LYS A 83 31.50 -9.65 1.69
CA LYS A 83 30.13 -9.23 1.98
C LYS A 83 29.96 -8.94 3.46
N VAL A 84 29.36 -7.80 3.76
CA VAL A 84 28.90 -7.42 5.10
C VAL A 84 27.38 -7.47 5.15
N GLN A 85 26.83 -7.89 6.29
CA GLN A 85 25.40 -7.83 6.54
C GLN A 85 25.05 -6.60 7.37
N VAL A 86 24.08 -5.82 6.88
CA VAL A 86 23.50 -4.68 7.61
C VAL A 86 22.06 -5.04 7.96
N VAL A 87 21.76 -5.07 9.25
CA VAL A 87 20.43 -5.40 9.78
C VAL A 87 19.69 -4.11 10.14
N ILE A 88 18.56 -3.88 9.47
CA ILE A 88 17.62 -2.80 9.74
C ILE A 88 16.41 -3.44 10.40
N ALA A 89 16.23 -3.19 11.70
CA ALA A 89 15.11 -3.77 12.46
C ALA A 89 13.76 -3.27 11.93
N ALA A 90 12.76 -4.16 11.92
CA ALA A 90 11.39 -3.78 11.63
C ALA A 90 10.80 -2.95 12.79
N THR A 91 9.88 -2.05 12.47
CA THR A 91 9.10 -1.30 13.47
C THR A 91 7.63 -1.72 13.40
N CYS A 92 6.79 -1.17 14.28
CA CYS A 92 5.34 -1.42 14.23
C CYS A 92 4.72 -1.10 12.87
N THR A 93 5.26 -0.11 12.14
CA THR A 93 4.67 0.38 10.89
C THR A 93 5.56 0.27 9.67
N GLU A 94 6.87 0.06 9.87
CA GLU A 94 7.86 -0.01 8.80
C GLU A 94 8.52 -1.38 8.75
N GLN A 95 8.74 -1.88 7.53
CA GLN A 95 9.40 -3.16 7.31
C GLN A 95 10.88 -3.05 7.70
N GLY A 96 11.42 -4.12 8.26
CA GLY A 96 12.86 -4.29 8.43
C GLY A 96 13.51 -4.80 7.15
N ALA A 97 14.82 -4.83 7.12
CA ALA A 97 15.58 -5.43 6.04
C ALA A 97 16.90 -6.01 6.53
N VAL A 98 17.32 -7.13 5.94
CA VAL A 98 18.71 -7.59 6.02
C VAL A 98 19.32 -7.34 4.66
N GLN A 99 20.33 -6.48 4.62
CA GLN A 99 21.06 -6.11 3.41
C GLN A 99 22.39 -6.83 3.37
N SER A 100 22.67 -7.54 2.28
CA SER A 100 24.02 -7.96 1.94
C SER A 100 24.66 -6.86 1.10
N ARG A 101 25.74 -6.26 1.59
CA ARG A 101 26.46 -5.18 0.91
C ARG A 101 27.91 -5.59 0.70
N CYS A 102 28.53 -5.07 -0.36
CA CYS A 102 29.97 -5.21 -0.56
C CYS A 102 30.71 -4.48 0.56
N ALA A 103 31.70 -5.13 1.19
CA ALA A 103 32.49 -4.52 2.25
C ALA A 103 33.35 -3.35 1.75
N ASP A 104 33.77 -3.39 0.48
CA ASP A 104 34.69 -2.40 -0.09
C ASP A 104 33.97 -1.15 -0.62
N CYS A 105 32.87 -1.32 -1.36
CA CYS A 105 32.13 -0.24 -2.02
C CYS A 105 30.76 0.07 -1.43
N ASP A 106 30.29 -0.66 -0.41
CA ASP A 106 28.94 -0.54 0.16
C ASP A 106 27.80 -0.76 -0.85
N LYS A 107 28.07 -1.25 -2.07
CA LYS A 107 27.03 -1.57 -3.06
C LYS A 107 26.11 -2.66 -2.51
N LEU A 108 24.81 -2.45 -2.63
CA LEU A 108 23.81 -3.44 -2.23
C LEU A 108 23.86 -4.63 -3.20
N ILE A 109 24.20 -5.81 -2.68
CA ILE A 109 24.28 -7.07 -3.43
C ILE A 109 22.91 -7.74 -3.43
N SER A 110 22.30 -7.86 -2.25
CA SER A 110 20.97 -8.42 -2.09
C SER A 110 20.29 -7.85 -0.85
N GLN A 111 18.97 -7.97 -0.77
CA GLN A 111 18.23 -7.64 0.43
C GLN A 111 17.03 -8.57 0.59
N THR A 112 16.78 -8.94 1.84
CA THR A 112 15.53 -9.59 2.25
C THR A 112 14.77 -8.66 3.18
N PHE A 113 13.45 -8.70 3.12
CA PHE A 113 12.59 -7.82 3.91
C PHE A 113 11.88 -8.60 5.01
N THR A 114 11.82 -7.99 6.19
CA THR A 114 11.01 -8.48 7.31
C THR A 114 9.76 -7.62 7.41
N ALA A 115 8.59 -8.24 7.51
CA ALA A 115 7.34 -7.51 7.62
C ALA A 115 7.35 -6.57 8.86
N PRO A 116 6.60 -5.45 8.83
CA PRO A 116 6.39 -4.64 10.03
C PRO A 116 5.85 -5.50 11.17
N LEU A 117 6.26 -5.20 12.39
CA LEU A 117 5.88 -5.97 13.59
C LEU A 117 4.37 -5.92 13.89
N GLY A 118 3.69 -4.89 13.37
CA GLY A 118 2.30 -4.62 13.73
C GLY A 118 2.18 -3.96 15.10
N HIS A 119 0.96 -3.91 15.62
CA HIS A 119 0.65 -3.29 16.91
C HIS A 119 0.20 -4.33 17.92
N THR A 120 0.87 -4.36 19.06
CA THR A 120 0.41 -5.08 20.26
C THR A 120 -0.45 -4.12 21.07
N MET A 121 -1.76 -4.22 20.90
CA MET A 121 -2.72 -3.26 21.46
C MET A 121 -3.16 -3.65 22.87
N VAL A 122 -3.09 -2.70 23.81
CA VAL A 122 -3.84 -2.72 25.06
C VAL A 122 -5.17 -2.03 24.82
N ILE A 123 -6.28 -2.73 25.04
CA ILE A 123 -7.63 -2.21 24.83
C ILE A 123 -8.07 -1.44 26.08
N THR A 124 -8.35 -0.14 25.91
CA THR A 124 -8.84 0.74 26.98
C THR A 124 -10.35 0.95 26.90
N THR A 125 -10.95 0.72 25.74
CA THR A 125 -12.40 0.74 25.56
C THR A 125 -12.78 -0.41 24.63
N PRO A 126 -13.47 -1.45 25.12
CA PRO A 126 -13.96 -2.52 24.27
C PRO A 126 -14.95 -2.02 23.23
N ALA A 127 -15.00 -2.69 22.07
CA ALA A 127 -16.03 -2.41 21.07
C ALA A 127 -17.40 -2.82 21.62
N LYS A 128 -18.41 -1.98 21.39
CA LYS A 128 -19.81 -2.27 21.72
C LYS A 128 -20.64 -2.16 20.45
N ALA A 129 -21.38 -3.21 20.11
CA ALA A 129 -22.27 -3.16 18.97
C ALA A 129 -23.45 -2.18 19.24
N PRO A 130 -23.91 -1.43 18.22
CA PRO A 130 -25.14 -0.64 18.34
C PRO A 130 -26.37 -1.56 18.41
N THR A 131 -27.41 -1.10 19.11
CA THR A 131 -28.74 -1.71 19.12
C THR A 131 -29.73 -0.85 18.32
N CYS A 132 -31.00 -1.25 18.25
CA CYS A 132 -32.03 -0.47 17.56
C CYS A 132 -32.18 0.96 18.11
N THR A 133 -31.96 1.15 19.40
CA THR A 133 -32.18 2.44 20.09
C THR A 133 -30.91 3.02 20.71
N THR A 134 -29.88 2.20 20.95
CA THR A 134 -28.64 2.65 21.62
C THR A 134 -27.47 2.62 20.66
N SER A 135 -26.72 3.72 20.60
CA SER A 135 -25.46 3.74 19.85
C SER A 135 -24.42 2.79 20.47
N GLY A 136 -23.63 2.16 19.61
CA GLY A 136 -22.43 1.42 19.99
C GLY A 136 -21.17 2.24 19.79
N ASN A 137 -20.01 1.60 19.86
CA ASN A 137 -18.72 2.21 19.63
C ASN A 137 -17.69 1.21 19.07
N THR A 138 -16.72 1.71 18.33
CA THR A 138 -15.51 0.93 18.00
C THR A 138 -14.60 0.83 19.22
N GLN A 139 -13.69 -0.13 19.23
CA GLN A 139 -12.69 -0.24 20.29
C GLN A 139 -11.76 0.99 20.33
N ALA A 140 -11.14 1.21 21.49
CA ALA A 140 -10.00 2.11 21.67
C ALA A 140 -8.90 1.39 22.44
N GLY A 141 -7.67 1.85 22.25
CA GLY A 141 -6.51 1.28 22.91
C GLY A 141 -5.22 1.95 22.48
N TYR A 142 -4.10 1.45 22.99
CA TYR A 142 -2.78 1.93 22.61
C TYR A 142 -1.80 0.78 22.39
N CYS A 143 -0.83 0.99 21.51
CA CYS A 143 0.25 0.05 21.27
C CYS A 143 1.32 0.20 22.35
N THR A 144 1.68 -0.88 23.04
CA THR A 144 2.73 -0.86 24.08
C THR A 144 4.13 -0.67 23.52
N VAL A 145 4.32 -0.97 22.23
CA VAL A 145 5.64 -0.91 21.58
C VAL A 145 5.95 0.47 21.00
N CYS A 146 4.96 1.15 20.41
CA CYS A 146 5.19 2.43 19.71
C CYS A 146 4.29 3.59 20.16
N GLY A 147 3.39 3.38 21.12
CA GLY A 147 2.48 4.41 21.60
C GLY A 147 1.38 4.82 20.61
N TYR A 148 1.17 4.07 19.52
CA TYR A 148 0.06 4.32 18.60
C TYR A 148 -1.28 4.23 19.34
N ASN A 149 -2.10 5.27 19.23
CA ASN A 149 -3.42 5.35 19.86
C ASN A 149 -4.54 5.10 18.85
N GLU A 150 -5.37 4.11 19.15
CA GLU A 150 -6.64 3.87 18.47
C GLU A 150 -7.77 4.52 19.28
N VAL A 151 -8.47 5.48 18.66
CA VAL A 151 -9.51 6.26 19.33
C VAL A 151 -10.89 5.67 19.02
N SER A 152 -11.73 5.57 20.05
CA SER A 152 -13.09 5.08 19.91
C SER A 152 -13.93 6.03 19.06
N THR A 153 -14.77 5.46 18.20
CA THR A 153 -15.74 6.20 17.41
C THR A 153 -17.14 5.66 17.66
N VAL A 154 -18.11 6.55 17.81
CA VAL A 154 -19.51 6.18 18.03
C VAL A 154 -20.07 5.55 16.76
N ILE A 155 -20.72 4.41 16.91
CA ILE A 155 -21.49 3.74 15.87
C ILE A 155 -22.97 4.06 16.15
N PRO A 156 -23.68 4.81 15.27
CA PRO A 156 -25.08 5.15 15.49
C PRO A 156 -25.96 3.92 15.70
N ALA A 157 -27.05 4.10 16.45
CA ALA A 157 -28.09 3.07 16.61
C ALA A 157 -28.60 2.58 15.25
N THR A 158 -28.95 1.29 15.15
CA THR A 158 -29.36 0.66 13.89
C THR A 158 -30.76 1.06 13.44
N GLY A 159 -31.58 1.57 14.36
CA GLY A 159 -33.01 1.81 14.13
C GLY A 159 -33.82 0.52 14.11
N HIS A 160 -35.14 0.66 14.00
CA HIS A 160 -36.06 -0.47 13.89
C HIS A 160 -36.23 -0.89 12.43
N ASN A 161 -36.34 -2.22 12.21
CA ASN A 161 -36.63 -2.81 10.92
C ASN A 161 -37.92 -3.63 11.02
N PHE A 162 -38.97 -3.15 10.35
CA PHE A 162 -40.30 -3.77 10.39
C PHE A 162 -40.63 -4.60 9.14
N GLY A 163 -39.69 -4.79 8.20
CA GLY A 163 -39.90 -5.61 7.01
C GLY A 163 -41.17 -5.25 6.21
N ASN A 164 -41.85 -6.25 5.65
CA ASN A 164 -43.13 -6.12 4.93
C ASN A 164 -44.31 -5.97 5.91
N ASN A 165 -44.40 -4.83 6.61
CA ASN A 165 -45.47 -4.54 7.57
C ASN A 165 -45.57 -5.58 8.71
N SER A 166 -44.43 -6.00 9.28
CA SER A 166 -44.44 -6.82 10.49
C SER A 166 -45.00 -6.04 11.67
N ALA A 167 -45.74 -6.71 12.54
CA ALA A 167 -46.27 -6.14 13.78
C ALA A 167 -45.16 -5.76 14.76
N ASN A 168 -43.98 -6.37 14.63
CA ASN A 168 -42.85 -6.17 15.54
C ASN A 168 -41.55 -5.98 14.75
N CYS A 169 -40.59 -5.27 15.35
CA CYS A 169 -39.25 -5.13 14.80
C CYS A 169 -38.57 -6.49 14.75
N LEU A 170 -38.06 -6.86 13.57
CA LEU A 170 -37.43 -8.15 13.33
C LEU A 170 -36.10 -8.33 14.10
N VAL A 171 -35.57 -7.26 14.70
CA VAL A 171 -34.29 -7.27 15.42
C VAL A 171 -34.46 -7.23 16.94
N CYS A 172 -35.43 -6.47 17.47
CA CYS A 172 -35.59 -6.28 18.91
C CYS A 172 -37.02 -6.53 19.44
N GLY A 173 -37.96 -6.90 18.57
CA GLY A 173 -39.33 -7.25 18.97
C GLY A 173 -40.24 -6.07 19.33
N VAL A 174 -39.76 -4.82 19.34
CA VAL A 174 -40.63 -3.67 19.63
C VAL A 174 -41.79 -3.57 18.65
N ALA A 175 -42.98 -3.19 19.11
CA ALA A 175 -44.16 -3.04 18.25
C ALA A 175 -43.96 -1.98 17.16
N ASN A 176 -44.44 -2.27 15.95
CA ASN A 176 -44.46 -1.34 14.83
C ASN A 176 -45.63 -0.36 15.02
N PRO A 177 -45.37 0.94 15.23
CA PRO A 177 -46.43 1.93 15.48
C PRO A 177 -47.34 2.15 14.27
N ASN A 178 -46.91 1.72 13.07
CA ASN A 178 -47.66 1.87 11.82
C ASN A 178 -48.20 0.53 11.30
N TYR A 179 -48.25 -0.51 12.15
CA TYR A 179 -48.78 -1.80 11.74
C TYR A 179 -50.27 -1.68 11.42
N VAL A 180 -50.64 -2.10 10.21
CA VAL A 180 -52.03 -2.30 9.82
C VAL A 180 -52.24 -3.80 9.68
N ALA A 181 -53.13 -4.39 10.48
CA ALA A 181 -53.49 -5.79 10.33
C ALA A 181 -54.03 -6.03 8.91
N PRO A 182 -53.56 -7.05 8.18
CA PRO A 182 -54.19 -7.44 6.92
C PRO A 182 -55.68 -7.62 7.15
N ALA A 183 -56.52 -7.01 6.31
CA ALA A 183 -57.96 -7.16 6.40
C ALA A 183 -58.29 -8.66 6.33
N GLN A 184 -58.76 -9.21 7.45
CA GLN A 184 -59.23 -10.59 7.50
C GLN A 184 -60.40 -10.71 6.51
N PRO A 185 -60.42 -11.68 5.58
CA PRO A 185 -61.68 -12.05 4.95
C PRO A 185 -62.65 -12.44 6.06
N THR A 186 -63.81 -11.79 6.07
CA THR A 186 -64.86 -11.93 7.07
C THR A 186 -65.27 -13.39 7.24
N PRO A 187 -65.35 -13.94 8.47
CA PRO A 187 -65.83 -15.29 8.70
C PRO A 187 -67.35 -15.38 8.57
N ASN A 188 -67.82 -16.32 7.76
CA ASN A 188 -69.15 -16.93 7.89
C ASN A 188 -69.14 -17.85 9.14
N PRO A 189 -70.26 -18.06 9.87
CA PRO A 189 -70.20 -18.67 11.20
C PRO A 189 -69.98 -20.19 11.19
N THR A 190 -69.25 -20.62 12.22
CA THR A 190 -68.77 -21.93 12.74
C THR A 190 -69.75 -23.13 12.68
N PRO A 191 -69.30 -24.42 12.80
CA PRO A 191 -68.73 -24.97 14.05
C PRO A 191 -67.57 -26.01 13.96
N SER A 192 -66.77 -25.99 15.03
CA SER A 192 -65.80 -26.95 15.62
C SER A 192 -65.68 -28.39 15.09
N THR A 193 -64.43 -28.86 14.91
CA THR A 193 -63.88 -30.11 15.50
C THR A 193 -62.35 -30.24 15.30
N ALA A 194 -61.62 -30.66 16.34
CA ALA A 194 -60.26 -31.23 16.31
C ALA A 194 -60.34 -32.75 16.00
N PRO A 195 -59.27 -33.54 15.72
CA PRO A 195 -57.83 -33.28 15.95
C PRO A 195 -56.80 -33.82 14.88
N THR A 196 -55.51 -33.52 15.13
CA THR A 196 -54.27 -34.31 14.81
C THR A 196 -53.36 -33.94 13.62
N GLN A 197 -52.05 -33.95 13.96
CA GLN A 197 -50.76 -33.70 13.29
C GLN A 197 -50.39 -34.72 12.17
N PRO A 198 -49.38 -34.47 11.29
CA PRO A 198 -47.93 -34.64 11.58
C PRO A 198 -47.05 -33.49 11.04
N ASN A 199 -46.18 -32.86 11.84
CA ASN A 199 -44.75 -33.15 12.08
C ASN A 199 -43.88 -33.34 10.82
N GLN A 200 -43.02 -32.37 10.52
CA GLN A 200 -41.58 -32.62 10.36
C GLN A 200 -40.76 -31.53 11.07
N ASN A 201 -40.39 -31.89 12.28
CA ASN A 201 -39.20 -31.53 13.01
C ASN A 201 -37.95 -31.66 12.14
N ASP A 202 -37.08 -30.66 12.16
CA ASP A 202 -35.63 -30.83 12.06
C ASP A 202 -34.95 -29.77 12.94
N THR A 203 -34.91 -30.13 14.23
CA THR A 203 -33.73 -30.16 15.09
C THR A 203 -32.57 -29.21 14.79
N ASN A 204 -32.37 -28.34 15.77
CA ASN A 204 -31.19 -27.56 16.06
C ASN A 204 -29.98 -28.49 16.34
N THR A 205 -28.89 -28.36 15.56
CA THR A 205 -27.55 -28.83 15.96
C THR A 205 -26.57 -27.69 15.75
N SER A 206 -26.22 -27.04 16.86
CA SER A 206 -25.01 -26.23 16.95
C SER A 206 -23.81 -27.16 16.85
N ASN A 207 -22.99 -27.01 15.81
CA ASN A 207 -21.60 -27.43 15.83
C ASN A 207 -20.74 -26.20 15.54
N ASP A 208 -19.92 -25.91 16.53
CA ASP A 208 -18.91 -24.86 16.62
C ASP A 208 -17.85 -25.09 15.54
N GLU A 209 -17.80 -24.21 14.55
CA GLU A 209 -16.66 -24.07 13.64
C GLU A 209 -16.22 -22.61 13.77
N ASP A 210 -14.98 -22.41 14.22
CA ASP A 210 -14.28 -21.14 14.42
C ASP A 210 -14.53 -20.14 13.28
N VAL A 211 -15.53 -19.25 13.47
CA VAL A 211 -15.84 -18.20 12.51
C VAL A 211 -14.85 -17.06 12.72
N THR A 212 -13.76 -17.08 11.98
CA THR A 212 -12.87 -15.93 11.81
C THR A 212 -13.68 -14.68 11.45
N VAL A 213 -13.87 -13.79 12.43
CA VAL A 213 -14.65 -12.56 12.28
C VAL A 213 -13.88 -11.59 11.37
N ILE A 214 -14.25 -11.55 10.10
CA ILE A 214 -13.59 -10.68 9.11
C ILE A 214 -13.94 -9.22 9.40
N SER A 215 -13.03 -8.49 10.06
CA SER A 215 -13.17 -7.05 10.27
C SER A 215 -13.06 -6.29 8.93
N LYS A 216 -13.99 -5.35 8.67
CA LYS A 216 -13.98 -4.54 7.44
C LYS A 216 -12.72 -3.64 7.43
N PRO A 217 -11.99 -3.54 6.31
CA PRO A 217 -10.76 -2.76 6.26
C PRO A 217 -11.03 -1.25 6.43
N LYS A 218 -10.02 -0.52 6.93
CA LYS A 218 -10.06 0.93 7.13
C LYS A 218 -10.40 1.67 5.84
N SER A 219 -11.33 2.63 5.93
CA SER A 219 -11.82 3.39 4.76
C SER A 219 -10.76 4.34 4.19
N ALA A 220 -10.71 4.47 2.86
CA ALA A 220 -9.81 5.40 2.19
C ALA A 220 -10.34 6.84 2.19
N SER A 221 -9.43 7.81 2.08
CA SER A 221 -9.75 9.24 2.03
C SER A 221 -9.10 9.95 0.84
N ILE A 222 -9.91 10.64 0.03
CA ILE A 222 -9.43 11.39 -1.14
C ILE A 222 -8.73 12.68 -0.69
N LYS A 223 -7.45 12.83 -1.05
CA LYS A 223 -6.68 14.06 -0.85
C LYS A 223 -7.10 15.11 -1.88
N LYS A 224 -7.02 14.78 -3.18
CA LYS A 224 -7.26 15.73 -4.28
C LYS A 224 -7.93 15.07 -5.49
N VAL A 225 -8.75 15.84 -6.19
CA VAL A 225 -9.27 15.52 -7.53
C VAL A 225 -8.95 16.67 -8.48
N LYS A 226 -8.43 16.37 -9.67
CA LYS A 226 -8.07 17.37 -10.69
C LYS A 226 -8.63 16.95 -12.05
N GLY A 227 -9.34 17.86 -12.71
CA GLY A 227 -9.84 17.65 -14.06
C GLY A 227 -8.73 17.71 -15.10
N ALA A 228 -8.77 16.80 -16.08
CA ALA A 228 -7.90 16.74 -17.25
C ALA A 228 -8.75 16.49 -18.51
N LYS A 229 -8.13 16.57 -19.70
CA LYS A 229 -8.83 16.41 -20.99
C LYS A 229 -9.47 15.01 -21.04
N LYS A 230 -10.81 14.95 -21.04
CA LYS A 230 -11.56 13.67 -21.01
C LYS A 230 -11.11 12.72 -19.87
N ALA A 231 -10.62 13.26 -18.74
CA ALA A 231 -10.04 12.46 -17.66
C ALA A 231 -10.09 13.16 -16.29
N ILE A 232 -9.94 12.39 -15.21
CA ILE A 232 -9.83 12.89 -13.84
C ILE A 232 -8.63 12.24 -13.15
N LEU A 233 -7.71 13.06 -12.63
CA LEU A 233 -6.65 12.63 -11.73
C LEU A 233 -7.19 12.60 -10.29
N VAL A 234 -7.04 11.45 -9.62
CA VAL A 234 -7.43 11.23 -8.24
C VAL A 234 -6.18 10.94 -7.41
N THR A 235 -6.06 11.58 -6.25
CA THR A 235 -4.97 11.37 -5.29
C THR A 235 -5.58 11.15 -3.91
N TRP A 236 -5.10 10.15 -3.16
CA TRP A 236 -5.63 9.76 -1.85
C TRP A 236 -4.53 9.58 -0.79
N LYS A 237 -4.94 9.53 0.47
CA LYS A 237 -4.05 9.17 1.59
C LYS A 237 -3.80 7.66 1.56
N LYS A 238 -2.56 7.23 1.76
CA LYS A 238 -2.19 5.80 1.87
C LYS A 238 -2.92 5.19 3.08
N VAL A 239 -3.47 4.00 2.90
CA VAL A 239 -4.02 3.17 3.97
C VAL A 239 -3.14 1.92 4.11
N SER A 240 -2.63 1.66 5.30
CA SER A 240 -1.87 0.43 5.62
C SER A 240 -2.82 -0.76 5.84
N GLY A 241 -2.31 -1.98 5.69
CA GLY A 241 -3.08 -3.21 5.97
C GLY A 241 -4.18 -3.54 4.95
N VAL A 242 -4.07 -3.07 3.70
CA VAL A 242 -5.05 -3.34 2.63
C VAL A 242 -4.37 -3.88 1.37
N ASN A 243 -5.05 -4.73 0.60
CA ASN A 243 -4.52 -5.22 -0.68
C ASN A 243 -4.64 -4.18 -1.79
N GLY A 244 -5.63 -3.29 -1.71
CA GLY A 244 -5.80 -2.28 -2.74
C GLY A 244 -6.97 -1.33 -2.54
N TYR A 245 -7.29 -0.61 -3.60
CA TYR A 245 -8.34 0.41 -3.61
C TYR A 245 -9.30 0.20 -4.78
N GLU A 246 -10.53 0.65 -4.59
CA GLU A 246 -11.52 0.76 -5.66
C GLU A 246 -12.01 2.21 -5.74
N ILE A 247 -11.90 2.81 -6.91
CA ILE A 247 -12.33 4.18 -7.20
C ILE A 247 -13.54 4.11 -8.12
N GLN A 248 -14.58 4.84 -7.77
CA GLN A 248 -15.73 5.04 -8.63
C GLN A 248 -15.85 6.49 -9.06
N VAL A 249 -16.21 6.67 -10.32
CA VAL A 249 -16.49 7.96 -10.94
C VAL A 249 -17.85 7.88 -11.62
N ALA A 250 -18.75 8.82 -11.39
CA ALA A 250 -20.08 8.82 -12.00
C ALA A 250 -20.56 10.25 -12.31
N THR A 251 -21.51 10.40 -13.23
CA THR A 251 -22.12 11.72 -13.51
C THR A 251 -23.17 12.11 -12.48
N ASP A 252 -23.65 11.15 -11.67
CA ASP A 252 -24.59 11.38 -10.59
C ASP A 252 -23.94 11.13 -9.22
N LYS A 253 -24.34 11.90 -8.20
CA LYS A 253 -23.78 11.81 -6.85
C LYS A 253 -24.10 10.48 -6.15
N LYS A 254 -25.15 9.77 -6.60
CA LYS A 254 -25.59 8.47 -6.05
C LYS A 254 -24.89 7.30 -6.75
N PHE A 255 -24.03 7.55 -7.74
CA PHE A 255 -23.29 6.55 -8.52
C PHE A 255 -24.18 5.50 -9.22
N LYS A 256 -25.35 5.91 -9.70
CA LYS A 256 -26.32 5.08 -10.44
C LYS A 256 -26.20 5.20 -11.97
N LYS A 257 -25.65 6.31 -12.50
CA LYS A 257 -25.59 6.65 -13.93
C LYS A 257 -24.16 6.92 -14.40
N ASN A 258 -23.78 6.35 -15.54
CA ASN A 258 -22.46 6.51 -16.17
C ASN A 258 -21.30 6.25 -15.19
N LYS A 259 -21.47 5.23 -14.33
CA LYS A 259 -20.50 4.83 -13.32
C LYS A 259 -19.35 4.08 -13.98
N LYS A 260 -18.13 4.50 -13.67
CA LYS A 260 -16.89 3.82 -14.03
C LYS A 260 -16.15 3.44 -12.76
N THR A 261 -15.72 2.18 -12.68
CA THR A 261 -14.97 1.63 -11.54
C THR A 261 -13.54 1.34 -11.98
N VAL A 262 -12.56 1.68 -11.14
CA VAL A 262 -11.13 1.38 -11.35
C VAL A 262 -10.58 0.70 -10.10
N THR A 263 -9.98 -0.48 -10.28
CA THR A 263 -9.32 -1.22 -9.19
C THR A 263 -7.82 -0.96 -9.21
N ILE A 264 -7.25 -0.65 -8.05
CA ILE A 264 -5.82 -0.46 -7.83
C ILE A 264 -5.31 -1.63 -6.99
N LYS A 265 -4.52 -2.52 -7.60
CA LYS A 265 -4.02 -3.75 -6.97
C LYS A 265 -2.81 -3.57 -6.05
N LYS A 266 -2.23 -2.37 -5.99
CA LYS A 266 -1.01 -2.07 -5.23
C LYS A 266 -1.32 -1.09 -4.10
N GLN A 267 -1.10 -1.51 -2.86
CA GLN A 267 -1.30 -0.71 -1.65
C GLN A 267 -0.50 0.60 -1.64
N LYS A 268 0.73 0.58 -2.19
CA LYS A 268 1.63 1.73 -2.26
C LYS A 268 1.18 2.81 -3.27
N THR A 269 0.29 2.48 -4.20
CA THR A 269 -0.20 3.45 -5.20
C THR A 269 -1.20 4.40 -4.57
N THR A 270 -0.91 5.70 -4.63
CA THR A 270 -1.72 6.78 -4.01
C THR A 270 -2.31 7.78 -5.01
N LYS A 271 -2.12 7.53 -6.32
CA LYS A 271 -2.65 8.35 -7.42
C LYS A 271 -3.04 7.51 -8.63
N THR A 272 -4.08 7.92 -9.35
CA THR A 272 -4.45 7.34 -10.66
C THR A 272 -5.21 8.33 -11.52
N THR A 273 -5.20 8.11 -12.84
CA THR A 273 -5.94 8.92 -13.82
C THR A 273 -7.05 8.10 -14.46
N VAL A 274 -8.30 8.46 -14.19
CA VAL A 274 -9.47 7.85 -14.81
C VAL A 274 -9.72 8.53 -16.16
N LYS A 275 -9.35 7.83 -17.25
CA LYS A 275 -9.48 8.31 -18.65
C LYS A 275 -10.82 7.92 -19.28
N LYS A 276 -11.04 8.35 -20.54
CA LYS A 276 -12.23 8.04 -21.36
C LYS A 276 -13.53 8.57 -20.73
N LEU A 277 -13.49 9.80 -20.25
CA LEU A 277 -14.65 10.53 -19.71
C LEU A 277 -15.13 11.58 -20.71
N LYS A 278 -16.38 12.02 -20.60
CA LYS A 278 -16.90 13.12 -21.43
C LYS A 278 -16.21 14.42 -21.02
N ALA A 279 -15.81 15.24 -22.00
CA ALA A 279 -15.17 16.54 -21.75
C ALA A 279 -16.18 17.53 -21.15
N LYS A 280 -15.68 18.53 -20.42
CA LYS A 280 -16.47 19.63 -19.81
C LYS A 280 -17.67 19.18 -18.95
N LYS A 281 -17.66 17.95 -18.41
CA LYS A 281 -18.77 17.38 -17.63
C LYS A 281 -18.40 17.27 -16.15
N LYS A 282 -19.37 17.53 -15.26
CA LYS A 282 -19.20 17.33 -13.81
C LYS A 282 -19.29 15.84 -13.49
N TYR A 283 -18.35 15.38 -12.68
CA TYR A 283 -18.27 14.01 -12.19
C TYR A 283 -18.12 14.01 -10.66
N TYR A 284 -18.63 12.96 -10.05
CA TYR A 284 -18.50 12.63 -8.64
C TYR A 284 -17.53 11.46 -8.48
N VAL A 285 -16.66 11.53 -7.48
CA VAL A 285 -15.58 10.57 -7.21
C VAL A 285 -15.68 10.09 -5.77
N ARG A 286 -15.61 8.78 -5.57
CA ARG A 286 -15.46 8.14 -4.26
C ARG A 286 -14.43 7.00 -4.33
N ILE A 287 -13.80 6.69 -3.21
CA ILE A 287 -12.81 5.61 -3.09
C ILE A 287 -13.13 4.74 -1.88
N ARG A 288 -12.81 3.45 -1.95
CA ARG A 288 -12.83 2.51 -0.80
C ARG A 288 -11.60 1.60 -0.87
N THR A 289 -11.24 0.99 0.25
CA THR A 289 -10.18 -0.03 0.29
C THR A 289 -10.77 -1.43 0.13
N TYR A 290 -9.92 -2.41 -0.17
CA TYR A 290 -10.28 -3.82 -0.06
C TYR A 290 -9.11 -4.64 0.49
N ILE A 291 -9.45 -5.70 1.22
CA ILE A 291 -8.56 -6.82 1.57
C ILE A 291 -9.01 -8.08 0.85
N ILE A 292 -8.13 -9.08 0.76
CA ILE A 292 -8.44 -10.40 0.24
C ILE A 292 -8.41 -11.37 1.42
N VAL A 293 -9.55 -11.99 1.71
CA VAL A 293 -9.68 -13.05 2.71
C VAL A 293 -10.25 -14.27 1.99
N ASN A 294 -9.54 -15.40 2.06
CA ASN A 294 -9.93 -16.65 1.38
C ASN A 294 -10.21 -16.45 -0.12
N GLY A 295 -9.35 -15.69 -0.80
CA GLY A 295 -9.48 -15.36 -2.22
C GLY A 295 -10.60 -14.36 -2.58
N LYS A 296 -11.44 -13.95 -1.62
CA LYS A 296 -12.57 -13.04 -1.83
C LYS A 296 -12.24 -11.61 -1.37
N LYS A 297 -12.70 -10.61 -2.13
CA LYS A 297 -12.51 -9.20 -1.78
C LYS A 297 -13.52 -8.74 -0.73
N VAL A 298 -13.02 -8.23 0.37
CA VAL A 298 -13.81 -7.60 1.43
C VAL A 298 -13.53 -6.10 1.40
N TYR A 299 -14.58 -5.30 1.27
CA TYR A 299 -14.47 -3.86 1.02
C TYR A 299 -14.77 -3.02 2.26
N SER A 300 -14.09 -1.88 2.37
CA SER A 300 -14.46 -0.83 3.33
C SER A 300 -15.73 -0.08 2.91
N SER A 301 -16.24 0.74 3.83
CA SER A 301 -17.16 1.82 3.48
C SER A 301 -16.55 2.78 2.46
N TRP A 302 -17.42 3.46 1.70
CA TRP A 302 -17.00 4.48 0.74
C TRP A 302 -16.52 5.75 1.43
N SER A 303 -15.51 6.41 0.84
CA SER A 303 -15.09 7.75 1.25
C SER A 303 -16.22 8.77 1.07
N LYS A 304 -16.07 9.92 1.73
CA LYS A 304 -16.81 11.14 1.36
C LYS A 304 -16.64 11.41 -0.15
N VAL A 305 -17.72 11.79 -0.80
CA VAL A 305 -17.77 12.04 -2.25
C VAL A 305 -17.15 13.40 -2.56
N LYS A 306 -16.21 13.45 -3.52
CA LYS A 306 -15.72 14.71 -4.11
C LYS A 306 -16.29 14.91 -5.51
N SER A 307 -16.34 16.14 -6.00
CA SER A 307 -16.76 16.42 -7.38
C SER A 307 -15.73 17.26 -8.12
N VAL A 308 -15.65 17.08 -9.44
CA VAL A 308 -14.75 17.84 -10.32
C VAL A 308 -15.33 17.88 -11.74
N LYS A 309 -15.02 18.95 -12.49
CA LYS A 309 -15.37 19.07 -13.92
C LYS A 309 -14.17 18.65 -14.76
N THR A 310 -14.39 17.80 -15.77
CA THR A 310 -13.36 17.43 -16.76
C THR A 310 -13.01 18.62 -17.65
N LYS A 311 -11.80 18.63 -18.20
CA LYS A 311 -11.38 19.61 -19.21
C LYS A 311 -11.76 19.12 -20.60
#